data_AF-A0A7C7GHC9-F1
#
_entry.id   AF-A0A7C7GHC9-F1
#
_cell.length_a   1.000
_cell.length_b   1.000
_cell.length_c   1.000
_cell.angle_alpha   90.00
_cell.angle_beta   90.00
_cell.angle_gamma   90.00
#
_symmetry.space_group_name_H-M   'P 1'
#
loop_
_entity.id
_entity.type
_entity.pdbx_description
1 polymer ?
#
loop_
_entity_poly.entity_id
_entity_poly.type
_entity_poly.pdbx_seq_one_letter_code
_entity_poly.pdbx_strand_id
1 'polypeptide(L)'
;MEELGATITLRDIERTPPSPAFLKRHVHHEDFLDFVSRRSPVFKRRTLPKSKREAIALMTDNPKLIRRPVLVVGYRVTFGFDKERYTDLVKSSH
;
A
#
# COMPACT_ATOMS: atom_id res chain seq x y z
N MET A 1 4.47 11.88 12.95
CA MET A 1 4.49 12.42 11.57
C MET A 1 4.17 13.90 11.57
N GLU A 2 3.03 14.32 12.15
CA GLU A 2 2.80 15.75 12.46
C GLU A 2 3.82 16.28 13.47
N GLU A 3 4.19 15.47 14.47
CA GLU A 3 5.32 15.74 15.39
C GLU A 3 6.68 15.87 14.67
N LEU A 4 6.77 15.43 13.42
CA LEU A 4 7.96 15.57 12.57
C LEU A 4 7.83 16.76 11.60
N GLY A 5 6.82 17.63 11.76
CA GLY A 5 6.57 18.80 10.91
C GLY A 5 5.94 18.49 9.54
N ALA A 6 5.55 17.24 9.26
CA ALA A 6 4.97 16.86 7.98
C ALA A 6 3.45 17.10 7.94
N THR A 7 2.96 17.74 6.87
CA THR A 7 1.52 17.85 6.59
C THR A 7 0.97 16.49 6.15
N ILE A 8 -0.08 16.01 6.82
CA ILE A 8 -0.71 14.72 6.52
C ILE A 8 -2.08 14.96 5.90
N THR A 9 -2.33 14.31 4.76
CA THR A 9 -3.68 14.21 4.19
C THR A 9 -4.17 12.78 4.31
N LEU A 10 -5.19 12.56 5.16
CA LEU A 10 -5.82 11.26 5.30
C LEU A 10 -6.80 11.04 4.15
N ARG A 11 -6.70 9.87 3.49
CA ARG A 11 -7.59 9.46 2.41
C ARG A 11 -8.19 8.10 2.71
N ASP A 12 -9.49 7.98 2.50
CA ASP A 12 -10.19 6.71 2.57
C ASP A 12 -9.83 5.87 1.33
N ILE A 13 -9.33 4.65 1.55
CA ILE A 13 -8.86 3.76 0.49
C ILE A 13 -10.01 3.15 -0.34
N GLU A 14 -11.21 3.07 0.23
CA GLU A 14 -12.40 2.53 -0.44
C GLU A 14 -13.05 3.62 -1.29
N ARG A 15 -13.07 4.86 -0.79
CA ARG A 15 -13.62 6.01 -1.53
C ARG A 15 -12.66 6.54 -2.59
N THR A 16 -11.36 6.53 -2.29
CA THR A 16 -10.31 7.02 -3.19
C THR A 16 -9.15 6.02 -3.28
N PRO A 17 -9.39 4.85 -3.92
CA PRO A 17 -8.36 3.84 -4.04
C PRO A 17 -7.18 4.32 -4.89
N PRO A 18 -5.96 3.80 -4.63
CA PRO A 18 -4.84 4.00 -5.54
C PRO A 18 -5.18 3.48 -6.94
N SER A 19 -4.77 4.22 -7.97
CA SER A 19 -5.04 3.83 -9.35
C SER A 19 -4.29 2.55 -9.74
N PRO A 20 -4.76 1.78 -10.75
CA PRO A 20 -4.02 0.62 -11.25
C PRO A 20 -2.61 0.97 -11.72
N ALA A 21 -2.41 2.16 -12.31
CA ALA A 21 -1.09 2.64 -12.72
C ALA A 21 -0.17 2.90 -11.51
N PHE A 22 -0.72 3.44 -10.42
CA PHE A 22 0.02 3.59 -9.16
C PHE A 22 0.44 2.23 -8.60
N LEU A 23 -0.47 1.26 -8.54
CA LEU A 23 -0.17 -0.09 -8.05
C LEU A 23 0.88 -0.79 -8.93
N LYS A 24 0.78 -0.69 -10.26
CA LYS A 24 1.78 -1.24 -11.19
C LYS A 24 3.19 -0.70 -10.96
N ARG A 25 3.29 0.59 -10.61
CA ARG A 25 4.57 1.27 -10.36
C ARG A 25 5.21 0.86 -9.04
N HIS A 26 4.42 0.68 -7.97
CA HIS A 26 4.96 0.54 -6.61
C HIS A 26 4.91 -0.88 -6.04
N VAL A 27 4.12 -1.80 -6.62
CA VAL A 27 4.13 -3.21 -6.22
C VAL A 27 5.28 -3.91 -6.94
N HIS A 28 6.24 -4.51 -6.23
CA HIS A 28 7.32 -5.24 -6.90
C HIS A 28 6.93 -6.68 -7.23
N HIS A 29 7.67 -7.28 -8.16
CA HIS A 29 7.35 -8.62 -8.67
C HIS A 29 7.76 -9.73 -7.69
N GLU A 30 8.79 -9.52 -6.89
CA GLU A 30 9.35 -10.54 -6.00
C GLU A 30 8.56 -10.68 -4.68
N ASP A 31 7.96 -9.59 -4.22
CA ASP A 31 7.33 -9.46 -2.90
C ASP A 31 5.89 -8.96 -2.99
N PHE A 32 5.20 -9.14 -4.14
CA PHE A 32 3.85 -8.60 -4.36
C PHE A 32 2.83 -8.98 -3.27
N LEU A 33 3.03 -10.10 -2.56
CA LEU A 33 2.19 -10.53 -1.44
C LEU A 33 2.31 -9.61 -0.22
N ASP A 34 3.44 -8.92 -0.05
CA ASP A 34 3.62 -7.96 1.04
C ASP A 34 2.77 -6.70 0.86
N PHE A 35 2.27 -6.45 -0.35
CA PHE A 35 1.33 -5.35 -0.64
C PHE A 35 -0.13 -5.76 -0.43
N VAL A 36 -0.39 -7.06 -0.22
CA VAL A 36 -1.72 -7.62 -0.05
C VAL A 36 -2.01 -7.87 1.43
N SER A 37 -3.19 -7.46 1.89
CA SER A 37 -3.65 -7.70 3.25
C SER A 37 -4.01 -9.18 3.45
N ARG A 38 -3.02 -9.97 3.88
CA ARG A 38 -3.18 -11.40 4.21
C ARG A 38 -4.22 -11.67 5.30
N ARG A 39 -4.55 -10.65 6.10
CA ARG A 39 -5.59 -10.72 7.16
C ARG A 39 -7.02 -10.53 6.64
N SER A 40 -7.19 -10.24 5.34
CA SER A 40 -8.51 -10.03 4.76
C SER A 40 -9.36 -11.31 4.81
N PRO A 41 -10.64 -11.24 5.22
CA PRO A 41 -11.53 -12.40 5.22
C PRO A 41 -11.77 -12.96 3.81
N VAL A 42 -11.50 -12.21 2.75
CA VAL A 42 -11.58 -12.68 1.36
C VAL A 42 -10.72 -13.93 1.14
N PHE A 43 -9.56 -14.03 1.79
CA PHE A 43 -8.67 -15.18 1.66
C PHE A 43 -9.11 -16.42 2.44
N LYS A 44 -10.21 -16.36 3.20
CA LYS A 44 -10.83 -17.57 3.77
C LYS A 44 -11.52 -18.43 2.71
N ARG A 45 -11.90 -17.83 1.57
CA ARG A 45 -12.66 -18.48 0.49
C ARG A 45 -11.98 -18.41 -0.87
N ARG A 46 -10.91 -17.65 -1.00
CA ARG A 46 -10.16 -17.41 -2.23
C ARG A 46 -8.68 -17.67 -2.01
N THR A 47 -7.99 -18.22 -3.00
CA THR A 47 -6.54 -18.41 -2.94
C THR A 47 -5.80 -17.08 -2.96
N LEU A 48 -4.60 -17.05 -2.39
CA LEU A 48 -3.67 -15.93 -2.54
C LEU A 48 -3.31 -15.74 -4.03
N PRO A 49 -3.04 -14.49 -4.47
CA PRO A 49 -2.53 -14.28 -5.82
C PRO A 49 -1.19 -14.98 -5.99
N LYS A 50 -0.93 -15.49 -7.19
CA LYS A 50 0.32 -16.18 -7.56
C LYS A 50 1.27 -15.30 -8.37
N SER A 51 0.84 -14.09 -8.73
CA SER A 51 1.66 -13.14 -9.49
C SER A 51 1.35 -11.69 -9.13
N LYS A 52 2.29 -10.79 -9.42
CA LYS A 52 2.07 -9.32 -9.35
C LYS A 52 0.81 -8.88 -10.11
N ARG A 53 0.58 -9.44 -11.30
CA ARG A 53 -0.59 -9.09 -12.12
C ARG A 53 -1.89 -9.47 -11.42
N GLU A 54 -1.96 -10.66 -10.86
CA GLU A 54 -3.12 -11.11 -10.09
C GLU A 54 -3.32 -10.28 -8.83
N ALA A 55 -2.24 -9.95 -8.11
CA ALA A 55 -2.32 -9.11 -6.92
C ALA A 55 -2.87 -7.71 -7.24
N ILE A 56 -2.42 -7.09 -8.33
CA ILE A 56 -2.93 -5.78 -8.76
C ILE A 56 -4.39 -5.87 -9.19
N ALA A 57 -4.78 -6.91 -9.93
CA ALA A 57 -6.17 -7.12 -10.31
C ALA A 57 -7.07 -7.26 -9.07
N LEU A 58 -6.64 -8.05 -8.07
CA LEU A 58 -7.34 -8.19 -6.80
C LEU A 58 -7.46 -6.87 -6.02
N MET A 59 -6.38 -6.10 -5.94
CA MET A 59 -6.38 -4.81 -5.23
C MET A 59 -7.23 -3.76 -5.94
N THR A 60 -7.31 -3.82 -7.27
CA THR A 60 -8.15 -2.92 -8.07
C THR A 60 -9.63 -3.27 -7.91
N ASP A 61 -9.95 -4.56 -7.96
CA ASP A 61 -11.31 -5.09 -7.77
C ASP A 61 -11.81 -4.85 -6.33
N ASN A 62 -10.93 -5.05 -5.34
CA ASN A 62 -11.24 -4.84 -3.94
C ASN A 62 -10.11 -4.09 -3.22
N PRO A 63 -10.21 -2.75 -3.11
CA PRO A 63 -9.21 -1.92 -2.42
C PRO A 63 -8.96 -2.28 -0.96
N LYS A 64 -9.89 -2.98 -0.28
CA LYS A 64 -9.68 -3.46 1.10
C LYS A 64 -8.53 -4.45 1.21
N LEU A 65 -8.15 -5.08 0.10
CA LEU A 65 -7.03 -6.01 0.00
C LEU A 65 -5.68 -5.33 -0.06
N ILE A 66 -5.61 -4.02 -0.22
CA ILE A 66 -4.34 -3.30 -0.16
C ILE A 66 -3.87 -3.28 1.30
N ARG A 67 -2.59 -3.61 1.54
CA ARG A 67 -2.00 -3.55 2.87
C ARG A 67 -1.94 -2.10 3.33
N ARG A 68 -2.53 -1.85 4.50
CA ARG A 68 -2.71 -0.52 5.09
C ARG A 68 -1.87 -0.37 6.36
N PRO A 69 -1.50 0.87 6.75
CA PRO A 69 -1.66 2.14 6.00
C PRO A 69 -0.85 2.20 4.69
N VAL A 70 -1.27 3.04 3.73
CA VAL A 70 -0.45 3.36 2.53
C VAL A 70 0.07 4.78 2.72
N LEU A 71 1.37 4.93 2.87
CA LEU A 71 2.03 6.21 3.05
C LEU A 71 2.69 6.63 1.74
N VAL A 72 2.46 7.87 1.32
CA VAL A 72 3.07 8.48 0.14
C VAL A 72 3.78 9.75 0.58
N VAL A 73 5.09 9.83 0.33
CA VAL A 73 5.92 11.00 0.60
C VAL A 73 6.74 11.30 -0.65
N GLY A 74 6.36 12.35 -1.39
CA GLY A 74 6.95 12.65 -2.69
C GLY A 74 6.82 11.49 -3.68
N TYR A 75 7.95 10.97 -4.16
CA TYR A 75 8.01 9.80 -5.05
C TYR A 75 8.12 8.45 -4.32
N ARG A 76 8.21 8.47 -2.99
CA ARG A 76 8.40 7.27 -2.18
C ARG A 76 7.07 6.81 -1.59
N VAL A 77 6.85 5.50 -1.59
CA VAL A 77 5.59 4.88 -1.16
C VAL A 77 5.89 3.69 -0.28
N THR A 78 5.15 3.53 0.82
CA THR A 78 5.17 2.30 1.64
C THR A 78 3.77 1.79 1.92
N PHE A 79 3.68 0.47 2.09
CA PHE A 79 2.44 -0.24 2.38
C PHE A 79 2.59 -0.99 3.70
N GLY A 80 1.64 -0.80 4.60
CA GLY A 80 1.78 -1.19 5.99
C GLY A 80 2.48 -0.14 6.84
N PHE A 81 2.45 -0.37 8.15
CA PHE A 81 3.15 0.45 9.12
C PHE A 81 4.55 -0.13 9.37
N ASP A 82 5.56 0.73 9.24
CA ASP A 82 6.96 0.43 9.52
C ASP A 82 7.61 1.70 10.08
N LYS A 83 7.92 1.69 11.39
CA LYS A 83 8.36 2.89 12.12
C LYS A 83 9.69 3.43 11.57
N GLU A 84 10.62 2.55 11.22
CA GLU A 84 11.94 2.93 10.71
C GLU A 84 11.79 3.56 9.34
N ARG A 85 11.10 2.87 8.42
CA ARG A 85 10.85 3.40 7.07
C ARG A 85 10.09 4.70 7.10
N TYR A 86 9.13 4.87 8.01
CA TYR A 86 8.37 6.12 8.11
C TYR A 86 9.28 7.28 8.49
N THR A 87 10.15 7.06 9.48
CA THR A 87 11.10 8.07 9.94
C THR A 87 12.07 8.45 8.81
N ASP A 88 12.60 7.47 8.10
CA ASP A 88 13.53 7.69 6.98
C ASP A 88 12.89 8.45 5.83
N LEU A 89 11.64 8.13 5.50
CA LEU A 89 10.88 8.80 4.45
C LEU A 89 10.65 10.28 4.75
N VAL A 90 10.25 10.61 5.98
CA VAL A 90 10.00 12.00 6.36
C VAL A 90 11.30 12.80 6.42
N LYS A 91 12.36 12.21 6.99
CA LYS A 91 13.68 12.87 7.09
C LYS A 91 14.34 13.10 5.74
N SER A 92 14.20 12.16 4.79
CA SER A 92 14.79 12.29 3.44
C SER A 92 14.04 13.25 2.51
N SER A 93 12.92 13.83 2.97
CA SER A 93 12.07 14.72 2.16
C SER A 93 12.23 16.20 2.53
N HIS A 94 13.09 16.49 3.51
CA HIS A 94 13.60 17.81 3.88
C HIS A 94 15.01 17.97 3.31
#